data_AF-A0A5D2DSG3-F1
#
_entry.id   AF-A0A5D2DSG3-F1
#
_cell.length_a   1.000
_cell.length_b   1.000
_cell.length_c   1.000
_cell.angle_alpha   90.00
_cell.angle_beta   90.00
_cell.angle_gamma   90.00
#
_symmetry.space_group_name_H-M   'P 1'
#
loop_
_entity.id
_entity.type
_entity.pdbx_description
1 polymer ?
#
loop_
_entity_poly.entity_id
_entity_poly.type
_entity_poly.pdbx_seq_one_letter_code
_entity_poly.pdbx_strand_id
1 'polypeptide(L)'
;MFKFNVDVGTLNPTEVELMGMPIALHLFCSFLWISKTHLVIKTDSLNYVKWILNPIQRTWRFWKVFSDIDAFHNEIGDVRFIHMQREANGLTNGPAKLGLDRL
;
A
#
# COMPACT_ATOMS: atom_id res chain seq x y z
N MET A 1 -10.44 -0.65 8.53
CA MET A 1 -9.11 -1.04 8.02
C MET A 1 -9.31 -2.27 7.15
N PHE A 2 -9.15 -2.17 5.83
CA PHE A 2 -9.22 -3.34 4.95
C PHE A 2 -7.91 -4.11 5.03
N LYS A 3 -7.96 -5.43 5.16
CA LYS A 3 -6.79 -6.30 5.25
C LYS A 3 -6.85 -7.29 4.09
N PHE A 4 -5.91 -7.16 3.16
CA PHE A 4 -5.78 -8.07 2.02
C PHE A 4 -4.72 -9.12 2.34
N ASN A 5 -4.97 -10.38 1.97
CA ASN A 5 -4.02 -11.47 2.09
C ASN A 5 -3.66 -11.92 0.67
N VAL A 6 -2.46 -11.56 0.21
CA VAL A 6 -1.91 -12.02 -1.07
C VAL A 6 -0.92 -13.12 -0.72
N ASP A 7 -1.00 -14.26 -1.40
CA ASP A 7 -0.02 -15.34 -1.25
C ASP A 7 1.19 -14.99 -2.13
N VAL A 8 2.24 -14.45 -1.52
CA VAL A 8 3.39 -13.86 -2.23
C VAL A 8 4.67 -14.43 -1.66
N GLY A 9 5.26 -15.40 -2.35
CA GLY A 9 6.47 -16.13 -1.94
C GLY A 9 7.65 -15.28 -1.43
N THR A 10 8.67 -15.02 -2.25
CA THR A 10 9.95 -14.38 -1.83
C THR A 10 9.90 -12.85 -1.70
N LEU A 11 8.71 -12.25 -1.67
CA LEU A 11 8.57 -10.79 -1.60
C LEU A 11 8.78 -10.28 -0.18
N ASN A 12 9.47 -9.14 -0.05
CA ASN A 12 9.54 -8.45 1.24
C ASN A 12 8.23 -7.69 1.53
N PRO A 13 7.97 -7.28 2.79
CA PRO A 13 6.71 -6.65 3.16
C PRO A 13 6.33 -5.42 2.32
N THR A 14 7.30 -4.62 1.88
CA THR A 14 7.02 -3.43 1.03
C THR A 14 6.54 -3.84 -0.37
N GLU A 15 7.12 -4.92 -0.91
CA GLU A 15 6.72 -5.44 -2.22
C GLU A 15 5.32 -6.07 -2.14
N VAL A 16 4.98 -6.74 -1.03
CA VAL A 16 3.62 -7.23 -0.78
C VAL A 16 2.61 -6.08 -0.74
N GLU A 17 2.91 -5.01 -0.01
CA GLU A 17 2.07 -3.81 0.03
C GLU A 17 1.89 -3.18 -1.35
N LEU A 18 2.97 -3.09 -2.13
CA LEU A 18 2.94 -2.58 -3.50
C LEU A 18 2.02 -3.42 -4.39
N MET A 19 2.15 -4.75 -4.33
CA MET A 19 1.34 -5.68 -5.12
C MET A 19 -0.15 -5.65 -4.74
N GLY A 20 -0.47 -5.38 -3.47
CA GLY A 20 -1.86 -5.25 -3.00
C GLY A 20 -2.53 -3.92 -3.37
N MET A 21 -1.76 -2.90 -3.74
CA MET A 21 -2.30 -1.55 -3.93
C MET A 21 -3.30 -1.42 -5.09
N PRO A 22 -3.06 -1.97 -6.29
CA PRO A 22 -4.03 -1.86 -7.39
C PRO A 22 -5.40 -2.43 -7.03
N ILE A 23 -5.45 -3.52 -6.22
CA ILE A 23 -6.70 -4.12 -5.75
C ILE A 23 -7.45 -3.15 -4.83
N ALA A 24 -6.75 -2.52 -3.90
CA ALA A 24 -7.34 -1.54 -3.00
C ALA A 24 -7.88 -0.31 -3.74
N LEU A 25 -7.14 0.20 -4.74
CA LEU A 25 -7.59 1.32 -5.58
C LEU A 25 -8.80 0.94 -6.44
N HIS A 26 -8.77 -0.24 -7.06
CA HIS A 26 -9.89 -0.74 -7.83
C HIS A 26 -11.17 -0.81 -6.99
N LEU A 27 -11.09 -1.37 -5.78
CA LEU A 27 -12.23 -1.42 -4.85
C LEU A 27 -12.76 -0.02 -4.51
N PHE A 28 -11.88 0.94 -4.24
CA PHE A 28 -12.28 2.33 -4.01
C PHE A 28 -13.07 2.90 -5.19
N CYS A 29 -12.59 2.68 -6.42
CA CYS A 29 -13.28 3.09 -7.64
C CYS A 29 -14.64 2.39 -7.80
N SER A 30 -14.68 1.06 -7.61
CA SER A 30 -15.89 0.24 -7.77
C SER A 30 -17.01 0.60 -6.79
N PHE A 31 -16.68 1.09 -5.59
CA PHE A 31 -17.69 1.55 -4.62
C PHE A 31 -18.25 2.96 -4.93
N LEU A 32 -17.94 3.53 -6.10
CA LEU A 32 -18.39 4.86 -6.54
C LEU A 32 -18.03 5.95 -5.51
N TRP A 33 -16.86 5.81 -4.85
CA TRP A 33 -16.34 6.80 -3.89
C TRP A 33 -15.55 7.92 -4.56
N ILE A 34 -15.21 7.74 -5.85
CA ILE A 34 -14.63 8.78 -6.69
C ILE A 34 -15.50 10.04 -6.58
N SER A 35 -14.88 11.20 -6.38
CA SER A 35 -15.50 12.53 -6.17
C SER A 35 -16.31 12.73 -4.88
N LYS A 36 -16.60 11.68 -4.10
CA LYS A 36 -17.38 11.79 -2.84
C LYS A 36 -16.52 12.03 -1.61
N THR A 37 -15.25 11.61 -1.66
CA THR A 37 -14.31 11.72 -0.55
C THR A 37 -12.88 11.70 -1.06
N HIS A 38 -11.95 12.21 -0.25
CA HIS A 38 -10.53 12.09 -0.47
C HIS A 38 -10.05 10.69 -0.07
N LEU A 39 -9.15 10.09 -0.85
CA LEU A 39 -8.53 8.81 -0.50
C LEU A 39 -7.23 9.06 0.25
N VAL A 40 -7.14 8.57 1.49
CA VAL A 40 -5.91 8.64 2.29
C VAL A 40 -5.37 7.23 2.53
N ILE A 41 -4.16 6.98 2.02
CA ILE A 41 -3.45 5.71 2.15
C ILE A 41 -2.34 5.90 3.17
N LYS A 42 -2.38 5.10 4.24
CA LYS A 42 -1.40 5.14 5.32
C LYS A 42 -0.59 3.85 5.30
N THR A 43 0.73 3.96 5.29
CA THR A 43 1.66 2.83 5.29
C THR A 43 2.81 3.08 6.26
N ASP A 44 3.34 2.02 6.87
CA ASP A 44 4.56 2.07 7.67
C ASP A 44 5.84 1.83 6.85
N SER A 45 5.72 1.62 5.54
CA SER A 45 6.84 1.48 4.63
C SER A 45 7.26 2.83 4.04
N LEU A 46 8.42 3.32 4.48
CA LEU A 46 9.04 4.52 3.89
C LEU A 46 9.43 4.30 2.43
N ASN A 47 9.87 3.08 2.08
CA ASN A 47 10.25 2.72 0.71
C ASN A 47 9.05 2.76 -0.23
N TYR A 48 7.89 2.30 0.23
CA TYR A 48 6.65 2.42 -0.52
C TYR A 48 6.35 3.88 -0.85
N VAL A 49 6.33 4.76 0.17
CA VAL A 49 6.02 6.19 -0.02
C VAL A 49 7.02 6.85 -0.97
N LYS A 50 8.30 6.52 -0.84
CA LYS A 50 9.36 6.96 -1.76
C LYS A 50 9.10 6.56 -3.20
N TRP A 51 8.72 5.31 -3.46
CA TRP A 51 8.42 4.83 -4.82
C TRP A 51 7.18 5.48 -5.42
N ILE A 52 6.14 5.70 -4.62
CA ILE A 52 4.91 6.34 -5.11
C ILE A 52 5.16 7.81 -5.45
N LEU A 53 5.78 8.55 -4.54
CA LEU A 53 5.98 10.00 -4.68
C LEU A 53 7.14 10.37 -5.62
N ASN A 54 8.10 9.47 -5.85
CA ASN A 54 9.24 9.70 -6.71
C ASN A 54 9.44 8.56 -7.72
N PRO A 55 8.97 8.73 -8.98
CA PRO A 55 9.10 7.73 -10.02
C PRO A 55 10.54 7.28 -10.32
N ILE A 56 11.54 8.12 -10.07
CA ILE A 56 12.96 7.80 -10.30
C ILE A 56 13.45 6.71 -9.35
N GLN A 57 12.83 6.58 -8.16
CA GLN A 57 13.21 5.57 -7.16
C GLN A 57 12.53 4.22 -7.39
N ARG A 58 11.64 4.11 -8.38
CA ARG A 58 10.89 2.89 -8.67
C ARG A 58 11.82 1.84 -9.27
N THR A 59 11.68 0.60 -8.79
CA THR A 59 12.34 -0.54 -9.44
C THR A 59 11.56 -0.97 -10.67
N TRP A 60 12.26 -1.21 -11.78
CA TRP A 60 11.68 -1.64 -13.06
C TRP A 60 10.88 -2.94 -12.93
N ARG A 61 11.25 -3.80 -11.97
CA ARG A 61 10.60 -5.09 -11.71
C ARG A 61 9.08 -4.97 -11.51
N PHE A 62 8.61 -3.88 -10.92
CA PHE A 62 7.19 -3.65 -10.62
C PHE A 62 6.56 -2.60 -11.54
N TRP A 63 7.15 -2.34 -12.71
CA TRP A 63 6.68 -1.30 -13.64
C TRP A 63 5.18 -1.38 -13.94
N LYS A 64 4.66 -2.57 -14.21
CA LYS A 64 3.22 -2.75 -14.49
C LYS A 64 2.35 -2.32 -13.29
N VAL A 65 2.75 -2.69 -12.08
CA VAL A 65 2.03 -2.32 -10.85
C VAL A 65 2.07 -0.81 -10.64
N PHE A 66 3.22 -0.17 -10.87
CA PHE A 66 3.32 1.29 -10.80
C PHE A 66 2.44 1.98 -11.84
N SER A 67 2.40 1.46 -13.07
CA SER A 67 1.53 1.99 -14.13
C SER A 67 0.06 1.89 -13.77
N ASP A 68 -0.37 0.77 -13.16
CA ASP A 68 -1.75 0.60 -12.70
C ASP A 68 -2.08 1.59 -11.58
N ILE A 69 -1.17 1.78 -10.62
CA ILE A 69 -1.33 2.76 -9.54
C ILE A 69 -1.43 4.18 -10.08
N ASP A 70 -0.58 4.57 -11.04
CA ASP A 70 -0.60 5.90 -11.66
C ASP A 70 -1.92 6.14 -12.42
N ALA A 71 -2.43 5.12 -13.12
CA ALA A 71 -3.73 5.19 -13.81
C ALA A 71 -4.88 5.44 -12.81
N PHE A 72 -4.94 4.67 -11.73
CA PHE A 72 -5.94 4.86 -10.67
C PHE A 72 -5.78 6.21 -9.97
N HIS A 73 -4.55 6.66 -9.72
CA HIS A 73 -4.30 7.96 -9.12
C HIS A 73 -4.90 9.09 -9.98
N ASN A 74 -4.69 9.02 -11.31
CA ASN A 74 -5.26 9.98 -12.25
C ASN A 74 -6.79 9.92 -12.32
N GLU A 75 -7.37 8.72 -12.19
CA GLU A 75 -8.83 8.53 -12.17
C GLU A 75 -9.48 9.07 -10.89
N ILE A 76 -8.86 8.82 -9.73
CA ILE A 76 -9.41 9.21 -8.42
C ILE A 76 -9.19 10.71 -8.14
N GLY A 77 -8.05 11.27 -8.58
CA GLY A 77 -7.69 12.66 -8.33
C GLY A 77 -7.01 12.85 -6.97
N ASP A 78 -7.75 13.26 -5.93
CA ASP A 78 -7.16 13.58 -4.61
C ASP A 78 -6.88 12.32 -3.78
N VAL A 79 -5.72 11.72 -4.06
CA VAL A 79 -5.14 10.61 -3.31
C VAL A 79 -3.93 11.12 -2.51
N ARG A 80 -3.89 10.84 -1.21
CA ARG A 80 -2.78 11.21 -0.33
C ARG A 80 -2.11 9.99 0.27
N PHE A 81 -0.79 9.95 0.16
CA PHE A 81 0.05 8.90 0.76
C PHE A 81 0.75 9.45 2.00
N ILE A 82 0.58 8.77 3.13
CA ILE A 82 1.15 9.18 4.41
C ILE A 82 1.98 8.03 4.98
N HIS A 83 3.26 8.30 5.23
CA HIS A 83 4.11 7.41 6.01
C HIS A 83 3.78 7.57 7.50
N MET A 84 3.50 6.47 8.20
CA MET A 84 3.35 6.44 9.64
C MET A 84 4.56 5.73 10.27
N GLN A 85 5.35 6.46 11.04
CA GLN A 85 6.44 5.86 11.83
C GLN A 85 5.85 4.90 12.87
N ARG A 86 6.35 3.65 12.89
CA ARG A 86 5.93 2.61 13.86
C ARG A 86 6.12 3.04 15.33
N GLU A 87 6.92 4.06 15.60
CA GLU A 87 7.29 4.46 16.97
C GLU A 87 6.30 5.41 17.66
N ALA A 88 5.31 5.98 16.96
CA ALA A 88 4.13 6.58 17.63
C ALA A 88 3.16 5.50 18.16
N ASN A 89 3.51 4.23 17.96
CA ASN A 89 2.72 3.04 18.22
C ASN A 89 3.47 2.12 19.20
N GLY A 90 3.94 2.69 20.33
CA GLY A 90 4.47 1.93 21.49
C GLY A 90 3.50 0.88 22.07
N LEU A 91 2.34 0.68 21.45
CA LEU A 91 1.31 -0.31 21.78
C LEU A 91 1.00 -1.33 20.66
N THR A 92 1.61 -1.25 19.46
CA THR A 92 1.27 -2.16 18.33
C THR A 92 2.47 -2.87 17.70
N ASN A 93 3.52 -3.13 18.49
CA ASN A 93 4.53 -4.15 18.16
C ASN A 93 4.10 -5.60 18.55
N GLY A 94 2.90 -5.80 19.11
CA GLY A 94 2.28 -7.12 19.26
C GLY A 94 1.01 -7.16 18.42
N PRO A 95 1.04 -7.76 17.21
CA PRO A 95 0.82 -9.20 17.08
C PRO A 95 1.60 -9.88 15.92
N ALA A 96 2.58 -9.21 15.30
CA ALA A 96 3.39 -9.82 14.22
C ALA A 96 4.33 -10.95 14.73
N LYS A 97 4.54 -11.05 16.04
CA LYS A 97 5.36 -12.10 16.67
C LYS A 97 4.59 -13.37 17.07
N LEU A 98 3.25 -13.35 17.03
CA LEU A 98 2.40 -14.48 17.45
C LEU A 98 2.15 -15.53 16.34
N GLY A 99 2.63 -15.27 15.11
CA GLY A 99 2.48 -16.19 13.97
C GLY A 99 3.64 -17.15 13.73
N LEU A 100 4.72 -17.07 14.53
CA LEU A 100 5.92 -17.91 14.38
C LEU A 100 5.98 -19.09 15.37
N ASP A 101 5.08 -19.17 16.34
CA ASP A 101 5.05 -20.24 17.37
C ASP A 101 3.88 -21.23 17.19
N ARG A 102 3.62 -21.67 15.97
CA ARG A 102 2.80 -22.87 15.73
C ARG A 102 3.51 -23.83 14.78
N LEU A 103 4.55 -24.47 15.32
CA LEU A 103 4.91 -25.85 14.99
C LEU A 103 4.26 -26.77 16.03
#